data_AF-A0A0C1H3A6-F1
#
_entry.id   AF-A0A0C1H3A6-F1
#
_cell.length_a   1.000
_cell.length_b   1.000
_cell.length_c   1.000
_cell.angle_alpha   90.00
_cell.angle_beta   90.00
_cell.angle_gamma   90.00
#
_symmetry.space_group_name_H-M   'P 1'
#
loop_
_entity.id
_entity.type
_entity.pdbx_description
1 polymer ?
#
loop_
_entity_poly.entity_id
_entity_poly.type
_entity_poly.pdbx_seq_one_letter_code
_entity_poly.pdbx_strand_id
1 'polypeptide(L)'
;MFGQLFLYLKTKEKLMKKAFVFSLLLAGLSASAAAQNQTGAPSDPAADKKLAAECQQLFEDTNTLANGSLCYRDNKEASEYFNFLSMALLFSHPKVDQCRQYSRLEKEFKKQSFHHLEDKELKRLCAESREERDRLRRQVEAYMDSKIKQYAEEEAPRRGIPVDELLRQTVAEETERRAKADAFIRQKDGR
;
A
#
# COMPACT_ATOMS: atom_id res chain seq x y z
N MET A 1 -0.40 -4.69 17.98
CA MET A 1 0.92 -4.44 17.36
C MET A 1 0.88 -4.37 15.82
N PHE A 2 -0.21 -4.79 15.16
CA PHE A 2 -0.39 -4.71 13.70
C PHE A 2 -0.47 -3.31 13.08
N GLY A 3 -1.12 -2.36 13.77
CA GLY A 3 -1.00 -0.94 13.44
C GLY A 3 0.46 -0.49 13.39
N GLN A 4 1.38 -1.16 14.10
CA GLN A 4 2.80 -0.83 14.09
C GLN A 4 3.56 -1.44 12.91
N LEU A 5 3.19 -2.62 12.35
CA LEU A 5 3.79 -3.09 11.08
C LEU A 5 3.37 -2.16 9.93
N PHE A 6 2.11 -1.73 9.92
CA PHE A 6 1.61 -0.72 8.99
C PHE A 6 2.30 0.65 9.20
N LEU A 7 2.39 1.15 10.43
CA LEU A 7 3.09 2.40 10.74
C LEU A 7 4.59 2.30 10.44
N TYR A 8 5.19 1.13 10.62
CA TYR A 8 6.57 0.83 10.27
C TYR A 8 6.80 0.91 8.76
N LEU A 9 5.97 0.23 7.95
CA LEU A 9 6.04 0.31 6.49
C LEU A 9 5.89 1.78 6.04
N LYS A 10 4.95 2.51 6.64
CA LYS A 10 4.73 3.94 6.39
C LYS A 10 5.92 4.83 6.80
N THR A 11 6.67 4.49 7.85
CA THR A 11 7.79 5.31 8.38
C THR A 11 9.15 4.97 7.78
N LYS A 12 9.41 3.69 7.49
CA LYS A 12 10.69 3.25 6.90
C LYS A 12 10.84 3.64 5.44
N GLU A 13 9.75 3.66 4.67
CA GLU A 13 9.77 4.25 3.33
C GLU A 13 10.21 5.73 3.39
N LYS A 14 9.67 6.49 4.34
CA LYS A 14 10.01 7.92 4.54
C LYS A 14 11.48 8.12 4.93
N LEU A 15 12.09 7.18 5.65
CA LEU A 15 13.49 7.23 6.10
C LEU A 15 14.49 6.75 5.04
N MET A 16 14.20 5.66 4.31
CA MET A 16 15.04 5.19 3.19
C MET A 16 15.11 6.23 2.07
N LYS A 17 14.00 6.96 1.84
CA LYS A 17 13.94 8.08 0.89
C LYS A 17 14.83 9.26 1.30
N LYS A 18 14.87 9.61 2.61
CA LYS A 18 15.77 10.67 3.11
C LYS A 18 17.25 10.29 2.96
N ALA A 19 17.60 9.04 3.23
CA ALA A 19 18.98 8.56 3.10
C ALA A 19 19.46 8.56 1.63
N PHE A 20 18.61 8.14 0.69
CA PHE A 20 18.95 8.15 -0.74
C PHE A 20 19.15 9.56 -1.31
N VAL A 21 18.30 10.52 -0.92
CA VAL A 21 18.44 11.93 -1.33
C VAL A 21 19.70 12.57 -0.73
N PHE A 22 20.05 12.23 0.52
CA PHE A 22 21.28 12.73 1.15
C PHE A 22 22.55 12.15 0.50
N SER A 23 22.58 10.87 0.15
CA SER A 23 23.73 10.26 -0.54
C SER A 23 23.98 10.83 -1.94
N LEU A 24 22.93 11.25 -2.66
CA LEU A 24 23.06 11.95 -3.95
C LEU A 24 23.60 13.39 -3.79
N LEU A 25 23.26 14.07 -2.69
CA LEU A 25 23.74 15.43 -2.40
C LEU A 25 25.22 15.47 -1.97
N LEU A 26 25.71 14.43 -1.28
CA LEU A 26 27.10 14.35 -0.81
C LEU A 26 28.11 13.91 -1.88
N ALA A 27 27.66 13.30 -2.99
CA ALA A 27 28.54 12.91 -4.10
C ALA A 27 28.84 14.08 -5.08
N GLY A 28 28.22 15.25 -4.91
CA GLY A 28 28.33 16.39 -5.83
C GLY A 28 29.23 17.55 -5.38
N LEU A 29 29.85 17.49 -4.20
CA LEU A 29 30.66 18.60 -3.66
C LEU A 29 32.14 18.51 -4.09
N SER A 30 32.40 18.55 -5.39
CA SER A 30 33.71 18.93 -5.92
C SER A 30 33.63 19.37 -7.38
N ALA A 31 33.05 20.55 -7.65
CA ALA A 31 33.43 21.41 -8.79
C ALA A 31 32.72 22.77 -8.73
N SER A 32 33.52 23.82 -8.59
CA SER A 32 33.41 25.20 -9.09
C SER A 32 32.04 25.86 -9.39
N ALA A 33 31.90 27.06 -8.83
CA ALA A 33 30.86 28.05 -9.09
C ALA A 33 30.70 28.42 -10.57
N ALA A 34 29.46 28.30 -11.07
CA ALA A 34 28.90 29.14 -12.13
C ALA A 34 27.36 29.03 -12.12
N ALA A 35 26.71 30.20 -12.05
CA ALA A 35 25.44 30.57 -12.67
C ALA A 35 24.19 29.65 -12.59
N GLN A 36 23.15 30.27 -12.01
CA GLN A 36 21.79 30.38 -12.57
C GLN A 36 20.82 29.19 -12.51
N ASN A 37 19.75 29.43 -11.74
CA ASN A 37 18.39 28.94 -11.90
C ASN A 37 18.16 27.41 -11.89
N GLN A 38 17.76 26.95 -10.70
CA GLN A 38 16.82 25.84 -10.55
C GLN A 38 15.49 26.21 -11.22
N THR A 39 15.39 26.02 -12.53
CA THR A 39 14.12 25.88 -13.24
C THR A 39 14.13 24.52 -13.90
N GLY A 40 13.08 23.74 -13.62
CA GLY A 40 12.98 22.30 -13.88
C GLY A 40 13.59 21.87 -15.22
N ALA A 41 14.41 20.82 -15.15
CA ALA A 41 14.69 20.01 -16.32
C ALA A 41 13.34 19.63 -16.97
N PRO A 42 13.19 19.77 -18.29
CA PRO A 42 11.96 19.35 -18.96
C PRO A 42 11.79 17.86 -18.70
N SER A 43 10.70 17.51 -18.01
CA SER A 43 10.32 16.12 -17.85
C SER A 43 10.10 15.53 -19.23
N ASP A 44 10.75 14.41 -19.53
CA ASP A 44 10.54 13.67 -20.77
C ASP A 44 9.03 13.34 -20.88
N PRO A 45 8.32 13.80 -21.92
CA PRO A 45 6.89 13.56 -22.08
C PRO A 45 6.52 12.07 -22.06
N ALA A 46 7.45 11.19 -22.46
CA ALA A 46 7.26 9.74 -22.39
C ALA A 46 7.37 9.23 -20.95
N ALA A 47 8.31 9.75 -20.16
CA ALA A 47 8.45 9.42 -18.74
C ALA A 47 7.23 9.89 -17.93
N ASP A 48 6.70 11.07 -18.25
CA ASP A 48 5.49 11.61 -17.61
C ASP A 48 4.24 10.77 -17.92
N LYS A 49 4.08 10.32 -19.18
CA LYS A 49 2.98 9.41 -19.55
C LYS A 49 3.07 8.07 -18.84
N LYS A 50 4.28 7.50 -18.73
CA LYS A 50 4.50 6.24 -18.03
C LYS A 50 4.17 6.36 -16.54
N LEU A 51 4.64 7.42 -15.89
CA LEU A 51 4.34 7.67 -14.48
C LEU A 51 2.83 7.88 -14.26
N ALA A 52 2.16 8.62 -15.15
CA ALA A 52 0.71 8.79 -15.07
C ALA A 52 -0.05 7.45 -15.12
N ALA A 53 0.34 6.55 -16.02
CA ALA A 53 -0.25 5.22 -16.13
C ALA A 53 0.04 4.34 -14.91
N GLU A 54 1.28 4.33 -14.41
CA GLU A 54 1.65 3.62 -13.16
C GLU A 54 0.84 4.12 -11.97
N CYS A 55 0.65 5.43 -11.86
CA CYS A 55 -0.15 6.02 -10.80
C CYS A 55 -1.63 5.67 -10.95
N GLN A 56 -2.20 5.77 -12.15
CA GLN A 56 -3.57 5.36 -12.41
C GLN A 56 -3.80 3.90 -12.00
N GLN A 57 -2.92 2.98 -12.40
CA GLN A 57 -3.02 1.57 -12.02
C GLN A 57 -2.95 1.38 -10.49
N LEU A 58 -2.01 2.04 -9.81
CA LEU A 58 -1.92 1.98 -8.34
C LEU A 58 -3.24 2.40 -7.67
N PHE A 59 -3.90 3.43 -8.20
CA PHE A 59 -5.19 3.87 -7.68
C PHE A 59 -6.29 2.84 -7.97
N GLU A 60 -6.39 2.33 -9.20
CA GLU A 60 -7.36 1.28 -9.55
C GLU A 60 -7.21 0.03 -8.67
N ASP A 61 -5.97 -0.40 -8.43
CA ASP A 61 -5.66 -1.55 -7.57
C ASP A 61 -6.03 -1.27 -6.11
N THR A 62 -5.69 -0.09 -5.60
CA THR A 62 -6.04 0.34 -4.24
C THR A 62 -7.54 0.36 -4.03
N ASN A 63 -8.29 0.89 -5.01
CA ASN A 63 -9.75 0.94 -4.95
C ASN A 63 -10.38 -0.44 -5.09
N THR A 64 -9.82 -1.33 -5.91
CA THR A 64 -10.28 -2.71 -6.01
C THR A 64 -10.16 -3.45 -4.68
N LEU A 65 -9.06 -3.24 -3.95
CA LEU A 65 -8.92 -3.75 -2.58
C LEU A 65 -9.87 -3.06 -1.60
N ALA A 66 -10.01 -1.73 -1.67
CA ALA A 66 -10.91 -0.98 -0.79
C ALA A 66 -12.37 -1.41 -0.96
N ASN A 67 -12.80 -1.71 -2.20
CA ASN A 67 -14.11 -2.25 -2.51
C ASN A 67 -14.36 -3.61 -1.85
N GLY A 68 -13.31 -4.37 -1.57
CA GLY A 68 -13.40 -5.57 -0.73
C GLY A 68 -14.08 -5.28 0.62
N SER A 69 -13.81 -4.13 1.24
CA SER A 69 -14.44 -3.76 2.50
C SER A 69 -15.97 -3.65 2.40
N LEU A 70 -16.48 -3.21 1.25
CA LEU A 70 -17.91 -3.14 0.94
C LEU A 70 -18.47 -4.51 0.60
N CYS A 71 -17.75 -5.29 -0.22
CA CYS A 71 -18.16 -6.63 -0.62
C CYS A 71 -18.25 -7.61 0.54
N TYR A 72 -17.45 -7.42 1.58
CA TYR A 72 -17.48 -8.23 2.78
C TYR A 72 -18.02 -7.48 4.01
N ARG A 73 -18.80 -6.40 3.81
CA ARG A 73 -19.33 -5.55 4.89
C ARG A 73 -20.14 -6.30 5.97
N ASP A 74 -20.70 -7.46 5.62
CA ASP A 74 -21.48 -8.29 6.54
C ASP A 74 -20.61 -9.04 7.57
N ASN A 75 -19.28 -9.00 7.42
CA ASN A 75 -18.32 -9.48 8.40
C ASN A 75 -17.25 -8.42 8.66
N LYS A 76 -17.18 -7.98 9.91
CA LYS A 76 -16.28 -6.90 10.32
C LYS A 76 -14.82 -7.25 10.05
N GLU A 77 -14.40 -8.46 10.38
CA GLU A 77 -13.01 -8.89 10.23
C GLU A 77 -12.56 -8.88 8.76
N ALA A 78 -13.35 -9.44 7.85
CA ALA A 78 -13.08 -9.45 6.41
C ALA A 78 -13.14 -8.03 5.82
N SER A 79 -14.09 -7.20 6.26
CA SER A 79 -14.20 -5.82 5.81
C SER A 79 -12.97 -4.98 6.21
N GLU A 80 -12.59 -5.03 7.49
CA GLU A 80 -11.39 -4.35 8.02
C GLU A 80 -10.11 -4.89 7.38
N TYR A 81 -10.06 -6.19 7.09
CA TYR A 81 -8.93 -6.83 6.43
C TYR A 81 -8.67 -6.25 5.03
N PHE A 82 -9.71 -6.12 4.20
CA PHE A 82 -9.57 -5.51 2.87
C PHE A 82 -9.26 -4.02 2.92
N ASN A 83 -9.85 -3.27 3.85
CA ASN A 83 -9.48 -1.89 4.09
C ASN A 83 -8.01 -1.76 4.53
N PHE A 84 -7.50 -2.71 5.30
CA PHE A 84 -6.09 -2.74 5.65
C PHE A 84 -5.20 -3.02 4.42
N LEU A 85 -5.57 -3.99 3.57
CA LEU A 85 -4.77 -4.32 2.38
C LEU A 85 -4.69 -3.17 1.38
N SER A 86 -5.79 -2.44 1.17
CA SER A 86 -5.78 -1.26 0.30
C SER A 86 -4.82 -0.20 0.83
N MET A 87 -4.81 0.03 2.14
CA MET A 87 -3.90 0.96 2.79
C MET A 87 -2.46 0.46 2.71
N ALA A 88 -2.21 -0.83 2.96
CA ALA A 88 -0.88 -1.42 2.85
C ALA A 88 -0.31 -1.16 1.45
N LEU A 89 -1.06 -1.49 0.39
CA LEU A 89 -0.68 -1.21 -1.00
C LEU A 89 -0.36 0.26 -1.22
N LEU A 90 -1.29 1.16 -0.84
CA LEU A 90 -1.12 2.59 -1.06
C LEU A 90 0.13 3.14 -0.38
N PHE A 91 0.43 2.73 0.86
CA PHE A 91 1.56 3.26 1.62
C PHE A 91 2.89 2.56 1.37
N SER A 92 2.89 1.35 0.79
CA SER A 92 4.12 0.61 0.54
C SER A 92 4.54 0.58 -0.93
N HIS A 93 3.73 1.13 -1.83
CA HIS A 93 4.05 1.15 -3.25
C HIS A 93 5.22 2.10 -3.55
N PRO A 94 6.28 1.67 -4.28
CA PRO A 94 7.48 2.48 -4.52
C PRO A 94 7.23 3.84 -5.18
N LYS A 95 6.13 3.95 -5.91
CA LYS A 95 5.73 5.15 -6.66
C LYS A 95 4.76 6.07 -5.91
N VAL A 96 4.30 5.71 -4.70
CA VAL A 96 3.24 6.47 -4.01
C VAL A 96 3.57 7.96 -3.88
N ASP A 97 4.80 8.33 -3.55
CA ASP A 97 5.16 9.73 -3.37
C ASP A 97 5.21 10.50 -4.70
N GLN A 98 5.59 9.83 -5.79
CA GLN A 98 5.53 10.40 -7.14
C GLN A 98 4.06 10.58 -7.57
N CYS A 99 3.21 9.61 -7.23
CA CYS A 99 1.78 9.65 -7.52
C CYS A 99 0.99 10.66 -6.69
N ARG A 100 1.41 10.96 -5.46
CA ARG A 100 0.80 12.02 -4.62
C ARG A 100 0.97 13.41 -5.20
N GLN A 101 2.06 13.65 -5.92
CA GLN A 101 2.33 14.93 -6.57
C GLN A 101 1.50 15.11 -7.85
N TYR A 102 0.89 14.05 -8.35
CA TYR A 102 -0.05 14.08 -9.47
C TYR A 102 -1.43 14.59 -9.00
N SER A 103 -1.57 15.92 -8.89
CA SER A 103 -2.76 16.63 -8.39
C SER A 103 -4.07 16.31 -9.14
N ARG A 104 -4.00 15.75 -10.35
CA ARG A 104 -5.19 15.28 -11.10
C ARG A 104 -5.84 14.04 -10.47
N LEU A 105 -5.10 13.23 -9.71
CA LEU A 105 -5.59 11.95 -9.19
C LEU A 105 -6.38 12.08 -7.88
N GLU A 106 -6.19 13.17 -7.11
CA GLU A 106 -7.00 13.47 -5.92
C GLU A 106 -8.49 13.67 -6.26
N LYS A 107 -8.78 14.23 -7.44
CA LYS A 107 -10.16 14.40 -7.93
C LYS A 107 -10.80 13.06 -8.29
N GLU A 108 -10.04 12.13 -8.87
CA GLU A 108 -10.53 10.78 -9.19
C GLU A 108 -10.78 9.95 -7.92
N PHE A 109 -9.95 10.12 -6.89
CA PHE A 109 -10.14 9.51 -5.58
C PHE A 109 -11.46 9.95 -4.91
N LYS A 110 -11.79 11.25 -4.98
CA LYS A 110 -13.06 11.77 -4.42
C LYS A 110 -14.30 11.31 -5.18
N LYS A 111 -14.19 11.03 -6.49
CA LYS A 111 -15.31 10.51 -7.29
C LYS A 111 -15.66 9.07 -6.97
N GLN A 112 -14.69 8.26 -6.55
CA GLN A 112 -14.89 6.85 -6.22
C GLN A 112 -15.33 6.62 -4.76
N SER A 113 -15.85 7.64 -4.08
CA SER A 113 -16.56 7.47 -2.81
C SER A 113 -17.83 6.61 -3.05
N PHE A 114 -17.72 5.30 -2.86
CA PHE A 114 -18.79 4.32 -3.05
C PHE A 114 -19.84 4.31 -1.92
N HIS A 115 -19.95 5.40 -1.16
CA HIS A 115 -20.92 5.53 -0.06
C HIS A 115 -22.40 5.46 -0.51
N HIS A 116 -22.66 5.39 -1.83
CA HIS A 116 -24.00 5.49 -2.41
C HIS A 116 -24.30 4.45 -3.51
N LEU A 117 -23.63 3.29 -3.54
CA LEU A 117 -24.00 2.23 -4.49
C LEU A 117 -25.33 1.57 -4.08
N GLU A 118 -26.24 1.40 -5.04
CA GLU A 118 -27.42 0.57 -4.84
C GLU A 118 -27.02 -0.91 -4.67
N ASP A 119 -27.84 -1.71 -3.98
CA ASP A 119 -27.52 -3.11 -3.70
C ASP A 119 -27.25 -3.94 -4.97
N LYS A 120 -27.95 -3.64 -6.08
CA LYS A 120 -27.71 -4.32 -7.37
C LYS A 120 -26.34 -3.96 -7.96
N GLU A 121 -25.97 -2.70 -7.86
CA GLU A 121 -24.67 -2.21 -8.34
C GLU A 121 -23.53 -2.75 -7.49
N LEU A 122 -23.72 -2.81 -6.17
CA LEU A 122 -22.78 -3.42 -5.25
C LEU A 122 -22.58 -4.92 -5.54
N LYS A 123 -23.67 -5.67 -5.75
CA LYS A 123 -23.56 -7.10 -6.13
C LYS A 123 -22.78 -7.28 -7.43
N ARG A 124 -23.05 -6.45 -8.44
CA ARG A 124 -22.32 -6.48 -9.72
C ARG A 124 -20.84 -6.17 -9.52
N LEU A 125 -20.52 -5.09 -8.82
CA LEU A 125 -19.15 -4.69 -8.50
C LEU A 125 -18.39 -5.82 -7.81
N CYS A 126 -19.01 -6.46 -6.80
CA CYS A 126 -18.36 -7.51 -6.03
C CYS A 126 -18.10 -8.79 -6.83
N ALA A 127 -18.99 -9.12 -7.76
CA ALA A 127 -18.82 -10.24 -8.69
C ALA A 127 -17.74 -9.95 -9.73
N GLU A 128 -17.81 -8.80 -10.42
CA GLU A 128 -16.88 -8.43 -11.50
C GLU A 128 -15.44 -8.24 -10.98
N SER A 129 -15.27 -7.67 -9.78
CA SER A 129 -13.95 -7.43 -9.21
C SER A 129 -13.38 -8.62 -8.42
N ARG A 130 -14.10 -9.75 -8.32
CA ARG A 130 -13.73 -10.85 -7.41
C ARG A 130 -12.34 -11.43 -7.67
N GLU A 131 -12.07 -11.81 -8.91
CA GLU A 131 -10.79 -12.43 -9.28
C GLU A 131 -9.62 -11.46 -9.11
N GLU A 132 -9.82 -10.23 -9.57
CA GLU A 132 -8.80 -9.19 -9.49
C GLU A 132 -8.50 -8.79 -8.03
N ARG A 133 -9.54 -8.69 -7.20
CA ARG A 133 -9.40 -8.46 -5.76
C ARG A 133 -8.65 -9.59 -5.07
N ASP A 134 -8.89 -10.85 -5.45
CA ASP A 134 -8.19 -12.02 -4.92
C ASP A 134 -6.72 -12.08 -5.39
N ARG A 135 -6.45 -11.69 -6.63
CA ARG A 135 -5.09 -11.51 -7.17
C ARG A 135 -4.31 -10.45 -6.38
N LEU A 136 -4.87 -9.25 -6.25
CA LEU A 136 -4.26 -8.13 -5.54
C LEU A 136 -4.04 -8.43 -4.07
N ARG A 137 -5.02 -9.09 -3.42
CA ARG A 137 -4.90 -9.55 -2.05
C ARG A 137 -3.64 -10.40 -1.85
N ARG A 138 -3.45 -11.44 -2.66
CA ARG A 138 -2.27 -12.31 -2.56
C ARG A 138 -0.96 -11.57 -2.81
N GLN A 139 -0.96 -10.60 -3.72
CA GLN A 139 0.22 -9.78 -3.99
C GLN A 139 0.62 -8.93 -2.78
N VAL A 140 -0.35 -8.27 -2.14
CA VAL A 140 -0.10 -7.45 -0.96
C VAL A 140 0.29 -8.32 0.25
N GLU A 141 -0.37 -9.46 0.45
CA GLU A 141 0.00 -10.44 1.47
C GLU A 141 1.46 -10.90 1.32
N ALA A 142 1.86 -11.33 0.12
CA ALA A 142 3.23 -11.77 -0.16
C ALA A 142 4.25 -10.65 0.06
N TYR A 143 3.93 -9.42 -0.34
CA TYR A 143 4.77 -8.27 -0.07
C TYR A 143 4.95 -8.05 1.43
N MET A 144 3.86 -8.08 2.20
CA MET A 144 3.92 -7.92 3.65
C MET A 144 4.75 -9.02 4.32
N ASP A 145 4.57 -10.27 3.91
CA ASP A 145 5.33 -11.42 4.43
C ASP A 145 6.83 -11.22 4.21
N SER A 146 7.22 -10.67 3.05
CA SER A 146 8.63 -10.32 2.77
C SER A 146 9.21 -9.26 3.71
N LYS A 147 8.36 -8.50 4.42
CA LYS A 147 8.76 -7.39 5.31
C LYS A 147 8.68 -7.72 6.79
N ILE A 148 8.05 -8.83 7.19
CA ILE A 148 7.89 -9.19 8.60
C ILE A 148 9.24 -9.35 9.30
N LYS A 149 10.22 -10.00 8.64
CA LYS A 149 11.56 -10.17 9.22
C LYS A 149 12.26 -8.83 9.44
N GLN A 150 12.25 -7.96 8.43
CA GLN A 150 12.86 -6.63 8.51
C GLN A 150 12.21 -5.78 9.62
N TYR A 151 10.89 -5.86 9.74
CA TYR A 151 10.15 -5.24 10.84
C TYR A 151 10.65 -5.73 12.21
N ALA A 152 10.74 -7.04 12.39
CA ALA A 152 11.16 -7.62 13.66
C ALA A 152 12.57 -7.18 14.06
N GLU A 153 13.52 -7.22 13.12
CA GLU A 153 14.91 -6.81 13.34
C GLU A 153 15.04 -5.34 13.77
N GLU A 154 14.20 -4.47 13.22
CA GLU A 154 14.29 -3.03 13.47
C GLU A 154 13.43 -2.54 14.66
N GLU A 155 12.33 -3.22 14.96
CA GLU A 155 11.41 -2.84 16.03
C GLU A 155 11.68 -3.55 17.36
N ALA A 156 12.23 -4.75 17.34
CA ALA A 156 12.50 -5.51 18.57
C ALA A 156 13.45 -4.75 19.53
N PRO A 157 14.56 -4.13 19.07
CA PRO A 157 15.43 -3.35 19.96
C PRO A 157 14.72 -2.15 20.58
N ARG A 158 13.80 -1.51 19.85
CA ARG A 158 13.03 -0.36 20.35
C ARG A 158 12.03 -0.74 21.44
N ARG A 159 11.64 -2.01 21.47
CA ARG A 159 10.65 -2.55 22.40
C ARG A 159 11.27 -3.35 23.54
N GLY A 160 12.59 -3.53 23.53
CA GLY A 160 13.29 -4.33 24.52
C GLY A 160 12.91 -5.81 24.50
N ILE A 161 12.46 -6.33 23.35
CA ILE A 161 12.11 -7.74 23.17
C ILE A 161 13.11 -8.41 22.20
N PRO A 162 13.32 -9.73 22.30
CA PRO A 162 14.11 -10.48 21.31
C PRO A 162 13.50 -10.42 19.90
N VAL A 163 14.37 -10.39 18.87
CA VAL A 163 13.96 -10.31 17.45
C VAL A 163 13.13 -11.54 17.04
N ASP A 164 13.57 -12.72 17.45
CA ASP A 164 12.91 -14.00 17.20
C ASP A 164 11.53 -14.06 17.88
N GLU A 165 11.42 -13.52 19.09
CA GLU A 165 10.15 -13.40 19.80
C GLU A 165 9.17 -12.48 19.05
N LEU A 166 9.60 -11.28 18.66
CA LEU A 166 8.75 -10.34 17.90
C LEU A 166 8.37 -10.91 16.53
N LEU A 167 9.30 -11.56 15.84
CA LEU A 167 9.05 -12.23 14.56
C LEU A 167 7.96 -13.29 14.71
N ARG A 168 8.10 -14.19 15.69
CA ARG A 168 7.13 -15.26 15.94
C ARG A 168 5.74 -14.70 16.28
N GLN A 169 5.67 -13.69 17.14
CA GLN A 169 4.41 -13.03 17.48
C GLN A 169 3.74 -12.40 16.25
N THR A 170 4.51 -11.67 15.44
CA THR A 170 3.98 -10.98 14.24
C THR A 170 3.47 -11.97 13.19
N VAL A 171 4.19 -13.07 12.95
CA VAL A 171 3.74 -14.13 12.01
C VAL A 171 2.46 -14.81 12.52
N ALA A 172 2.38 -15.10 13.82
CA ALA A 172 1.21 -15.74 14.41
C ALA A 172 -0.04 -14.83 14.30
N GLU A 173 0.09 -13.55 14.65
CA GLU A 173 -0.99 -12.56 14.53
C GLU A 173 -1.48 -12.43 13.07
N GLU A 174 -0.59 -12.39 12.07
CA GLU A 174 -0.98 -12.33 10.67
C GLU A 174 -1.69 -13.58 10.18
N THR A 175 -1.18 -14.73 10.58
CA THR A 175 -1.75 -16.01 10.20
C THR A 175 -3.17 -16.13 10.74
N GLU A 176 -3.39 -15.76 12.00
CA GLU A 176 -4.72 -15.77 12.63
C GLU A 176 -5.68 -14.80 11.92
N ARG A 177 -5.22 -13.57 11.65
CA ARG A 177 -6.04 -12.55 10.98
C ARG A 177 -6.48 -12.99 9.58
N ARG A 178 -5.55 -13.53 8.79
CA ARG A 178 -5.85 -14.07 7.45
C ARG A 178 -6.82 -15.23 7.53
N ALA A 179 -6.61 -16.17 8.45
CA ALA A 179 -7.50 -17.31 8.63
C ALA A 179 -8.95 -16.89 8.92
N LYS A 180 -9.15 -15.86 9.77
CA LYS A 180 -10.49 -15.30 10.07
C LYS A 180 -11.15 -14.70 8.82
N ALA A 181 -10.42 -13.88 8.07
CA ALA A 181 -10.93 -13.30 6.82
C ALA A 181 -11.22 -14.40 5.77
N ASP A 182 -10.33 -15.38 5.62
CA ASP A 182 -10.44 -16.47 4.66
C ASP A 182 -11.64 -17.37 4.89
N ALA A 183 -11.97 -17.66 6.15
CA ALA A 183 -13.14 -18.45 6.48
C ALA A 183 -14.42 -17.78 5.95
N PHE A 184 -14.59 -16.48 6.21
CA PHE A 184 -15.76 -15.74 5.74
C PHE A 184 -15.77 -15.54 4.23
N ILE A 185 -14.62 -15.21 3.63
CA ILE A 185 -14.51 -15.01 2.19
C ILE A 185 -14.93 -16.28 1.46
N ARG A 186 -14.42 -17.46 1.84
CA ARG A 186 -14.80 -18.74 1.25
C ARG A 186 -16.30 -19.02 1.34
N GLN A 187 -16.88 -18.81 2.52
CA GLN A 187 -18.31 -18.96 2.74
C GLN A 187 -19.14 -18.04 1.83
N LYS A 188 -18.78 -16.75 1.74
CA LYS A 188 -19.54 -15.75 0.97
C LYS A 188 -19.38 -15.93 -0.54
N ASP A 189 -18.19 -16.31 -0.97
CA ASP A 189 -17.82 -16.46 -2.37
C ASP A 189 -18.16 -17.85 -2.95
N GLY A 190 -18.61 -18.80 -2.11
CA GLY A 190 -18.95 -20.17 -2.50
C GLY A 190 -17.74 -21.01 -2.92
N ARG A 191 -16.63 -20.92 -2.17
CA ARG A 191 -15.42 -21.75 -2.35
C ARG A 191 -15.24 -22.74 -1.20
#